data_AF-A0A9E3U846-F1
#
_entry.id   AF-A0A9E3U846-F1
#
_cell.length_a   1.000
_cell.length_b   1.000
_cell.length_c   1.000
_cell.angle_alpha   90.00
_cell.angle_beta   90.00
_cell.angle_gamma   90.00
#
_symmetry.space_group_name_H-M   'P 1'
#
loop_
_entity.id
_entity.type
_entity.pdbx_description
1 polymer ?
#
loop_
_entity_poly.entity_id
_entity_poly.type
_entity_poly.pdbx_seq_one_letter_code
_entity_poly.pdbx_strand_id
1 'polypeptide(L)'
;MLDRAHSMIIVLALATAACSKTEGPTSGTSTTSTPPPSAAPSTTPPELPSGGQAVDIAVPVTASGTPIASAAPSASAPAAKNAASAAPSASAPPSASANAECGTKPLPDCPLQAWMKANTNPPIAANDLPALATALDKTVGFAPPGYANWASIAKDGAKAARAGDMTAAKASCRTCHDQYKQKYKDEHRARKI
;
A
#
# COMPACT_ATOMS: atom_id res chain seq x y z
N MET A 1 -0.05 16.20 -31.11
CA MET A 1 0.47 15.38 -32.23
C MET A 1 1.85 15.93 -32.54
N LEU A 2 2.84 15.05 -32.77
CA LEU A 2 4.30 15.24 -32.65
C LEU A 2 4.78 14.98 -31.21
N ASP A 3 5.72 14.08 -30.90
CA ASP A 3 6.62 13.32 -31.75
C ASP A 3 7.01 12.00 -31.06
N ARG A 4 7.07 10.94 -31.86
CA ARG A 4 7.46 9.58 -31.49
C ARG A 4 8.61 9.20 -32.42
N ALA A 5 9.80 9.73 -32.17
CA ALA A 5 11.03 9.23 -32.74
C ALA A 5 12.20 9.64 -31.84
N HIS A 6 12.83 8.68 -31.16
CA HIS A 6 14.29 8.63 -30.97
C HIS A 6 14.65 7.23 -30.46
N SER A 7 14.78 6.35 -31.43
CA SER A 7 15.63 5.17 -31.35
C SER A 7 17.07 5.65 -31.57
N MET A 8 17.93 5.54 -30.56
CA MET A 8 19.38 5.40 -30.70
C MET A 8 19.80 4.55 -29.49
N ILE A 9 19.99 3.23 -29.65
CA ILE A 9 21.27 2.65 -30.10
C ILE A 9 22.43 3.37 -29.43
N ILE A 10 22.70 3.01 -28.18
CA ILE A 10 24.05 3.06 -27.63
C ILE A 10 24.42 1.62 -27.32
N VAL A 11 25.02 0.99 -28.34
CA VAL A 11 25.88 -0.18 -28.17
C VAL A 11 27.15 0.36 -27.52
N LEU A 12 27.32 0.12 -26.23
CA LEU A 12 28.63 0.26 -25.58
C LEU A 12 29.07 -1.13 -25.11
N ALA A 13 29.79 -1.80 -26.02
CA ALA A 13 30.71 -2.86 -25.64
C ALA A 13 31.92 -2.20 -24.98
N LEU A 14 32.30 -2.62 -23.77
CA LEU A 14 33.70 -2.65 -23.33
C LEU A 14 33.86 -3.42 -22.00
N ALA A 15 34.77 -4.39 -22.09
CA ALA A 15 35.70 -4.87 -21.07
C ALA A 15 35.17 -5.70 -19.88
N THR A 16 35.35 -7.00 -20.07
CA THR A 16 35.68 -8.04 -19.09
C THR A 16 36.60 -7.58 -17.94
N ALA A 17 36.18 -7.83 -16.70
CA ALA A 17 37.07 -8.11 -15.58
C ALA A 17 36.47 -9.24 -14.74
N ALA A 18 37.18 -10.37 -14.73
CA ALA A 18 36.85 -11.59 -14.03
C ALA A 18 37.05 -11.43 -12.51
N CYS A 19 36.09 -11.89 -11.72
CA CYS A 19 36.36 -12.46 -10.39
C CYS A 19 35.51 -13.72 -10.20
N SER A 20 36.20 -14.74 -9.72
CA SER A 20 35.93 -16.16 -9.86
C SER A 20 34.62 -16.64 -9.22
N LYS A 21 33.89 -17.42 -10.01
CA LYS A 21 32.80 -18.31 -9.61
C LYS A 21 33.43 -19.54 -8.94
N THR A 22 33.26 -19.69 -7.62
CA THR A 22 33.46 -20.97 -6.95
C THR A 22 32.14 -21.74 -6.99
N GLU A 23 32.21 -22.92 -7.57
CA GLU A 23 31.13 -23.86 -7.78
C GLU A 23 30.93 -24.71 -6.53
N GLY A 24 29.68 -24.91 -6.15
CA GLY A 24 29.28 -25.92 -5.17
C GLY A 24 27.98 -26.56 -5.65
N PRO A 25 27.94 -27.86 -5.94
CA PRO A 25 26.71 -28.54 -6.33
C PRO A 25 25.96 -28.98 -5.07
N THR A 26 24.71 -28.58 -4.91
CA THR A 26 23.74 -29.31 -4.11
C THR A 26 22.45 -29.49 -4.89
N SER A 27 22.33 -30.69 -5.45
CA SER A 27 21.09 -31.29 -5.88
C SER A 27 20.07 -31.27 -4.73
N GLY A 28 18.83 -30.85 -5.02
CA GLY A 28 17.76 -30.80 -4.04
C GLY A 28 16.39 -30.70 -4.70
N THR A 29 15.97 -31.83 -5.27
CA THR A 29 14.62 -32.39 -5.33
C THR A 29 13.41 -31.45 -5.44
N SER A 30 12.74 -31.54 -6.58
CA SER A 30 11.36 -31.10 -6.81
C SER A 30 10.38 -31.74 -5.84
N THR A 31 9.58 -30.92 -5.14
CA THR A 31 8.39 -31.39 -4.42
C THR A 31 7.16 -30.60 -4.87
N THR A 32 6.33 -31.29 -5.64
CA THR A 32 4.90 -31.04 -5.88
C THR A 32 4.20 -30.64 -4.59
N SER A 33 3.62 -29.43 -4.54
CA SER A 33 2.80 -28.97 -3.42
C SER A 33 1.32 -29.10 -3.74
N THR A 34 0.72 -30.15 -3.18
CA THR A 34 -0.71 -30.34 -2.93
C THR A 34 -1.19 -29.36 -1.83
N PRO A 35 -2.39 -28.74 -1.93
CA PRO A 35 -2.90 -27.89 -0.86
C PRO A 35 -3.44 -28.72 0.33
N PRO A 36 -3.15 -28.34 1.59
CA PRO A 36 -3.79 -28.95 2.76
C PRO A 36 -5.16 -28.30 3.07
N PRO A 37 -6.07 -29.05 3.75
CA PRO A 37 -7.37 -28.54 4.17
C PRO A 37 -7.31 -27.66 5.43
N SER A 38 -8.35 -26.83 5.57
CA SER A 38 -8.67 -26.00 6.74
C SER A 38 -8.46 -26.71 8.08
N ALA A 39 -7.72 -26.05 8.98
CA ALA A 39 -7.80 -26.27 10.42
C ALA A 39 -7.78 -24.91 11.14
N ALA A 40 -8.61 -24.82 12.18
CA ALA A 40 -8.92 -23.65 13.00
C ALA A 40 -7.74 -23.27 13.96
N PRO A 41 -7.84 -22.15 14.71
CA PRO A 41 -6.68 -21.44 15.27
C PRO A 41 -6.21 -21.99 16.62
N SER A 42 -4.89 -22.12 16.77
CA SER A 42 -4.23 -22.27 18.06
C SER A 42 -3.49 -20.98 18.41
N THR A 43 -3.93 -20.38 19.50
CA THR A 43 -3.24 -19.34 20.27
C THR A 43 -1.94 -19.88 20.86
N THR A 44 -0.80 -19.29 20.47
CA THR A 44 0.45 -19.41 21.22
C THR A 44 1.18 -18.05 21.20
N PRO A 45 1.46 -17.43 22.36
CA PRO A 45 2.29 -16.22 22.44
C PRO A 45 3.78 -16.56 22.26
N PRO A 46 4.60 -15.70 21.62
CA PRO A 46 6.04 -15.88 21.59
C PRO A 46 6.69 -15.46 22.91
N GLU A 47 7.49 -16.39 23.40
CA GLU A 47 8.41 -16.36 24.53
C GLU A 47 9.53 -15.32 24.34
N LEU A 48 9.83 -14.57 25.41
CA LEU A 48 10.97 -13.65 25.49
C LEU A 48 12.30 -14.43 25.59
N PRO A 49 13.37 -14.02 24.87
CA PRO A 49 14.71 -14.36 25.28
C PRO A 49 15.14 -13.50 26.49
N SER A 50 15.48 -14.22 27.57
CA SER A 50 16.14 -13.72 28.77
C SER A 50 17.67 -13.75 28.59
N GLY A 51 18.34 -12.69 29.03
CA GLY A 51 19.79 -12.51 29.06
C GLY A 51 20.18 -11.17 28.43
N GLY A 52 20.60 -10.12 29.14
CA GLY A 52 21.29 -10.04 30.42
C GLY A 52 22.69 -9.52 30.17
N GLN A 53 22.90 -8.21 30.26
CA GLN A 53 24.09 -7.59 30.86
C GLN A 53 23.84 -6.10 31.09
N ALA A 54 23.83 -5.76 32.38
CA ALA A 54 23.75 -4.41 32.91
C ALA A 54 25.14 -3.76 32.83
N VAL A 55 25.20 -2.54 32.30
CA VAL A 55 26.18 -1.56 32.75
C VAL A 55 25.43 -0.29 33.13
N ASP A 56 25.55 -0.01 34.42
CA ASP A 56 24.95 1.06 35.18
C ASP A 56 25.70 2.36 34.87
N ILE A 57 25.04 3.33 34.22
CA ILE A 57 25.43 4.74 34.31
C ILE A 57 24.18 5.53 34.69
N ALA A 58 24.05 5.73 35.99
CA ALA A 58 23.09 6.60 36.63
C ALA A 58 23.26 8.06 36.14
N VAL A 59 22.16 8.67 35.68
CA VAL A 59 22.03 10.12 35.57
C VAL A 59 20.72 10.50 36.29
N PRO A 60 20.74 11.46 37.23
CA PRO A 60 19.61 11.71 38.12
C PRO A 60 18.45 12.39 37.40
N VAL A 61 17.29 11.79 37.59
CA VAL A 61 15.96 12.35 37.40
C VAL A 61 15.73 13.56 38.31
N THR A 62 15.20 14.64 37.74
CA THR A 62 14.42 15.63 38.50
C THR A 62 13.00 15.63 37.94
N ALA A 63 12.06 15.14 38.75
CA ALA A 63 10.64 15.14 38.47
C ALA A 63 9.99 16.42 39.01
N SER A 64 8.96 16.92 38.33
CA SER A 64 7.75 17.52 38.93
C SER A 64 6.79 17.98 37.82
N GLY A 65 5.58 17.44 37.81
CA GLY A 65 4.53 17.88 36.87
C GLY A 65 3.26 17.03 36.84
N THR A 66 2.66 16.82 38.01
CA THR A 66 1.20 16.77 38.29
C THR A 66 0.28 15.80 37.51
N PRO A 67 -0.36 14.81 38.19
CA PRO A 67 -1.52 14.08 37.68
C PRO A 67 -2.83 14.85 37.93
N ILE A 68 -3.68 15.01 36.92
CA ILE A 68 -5.09 15.40 37.11
C ILE A 68 -5.98 14.25 36.68
N ALA A 69 -6.80 13.84 37.65
CA ALA A 69 -7.78 12.78 37.58
C ALA A 69 -9.09 13.22 36.89
N SER A 70 -9.75 12.22 36.32
CA SER A 70 -11.20 11.93 36.45
C SER A 70 -12.22 13.06 36.23
N ALA A 71 -12.95 12.97 35.12
CA ALA A 71 -14.40 13.19 35.10
C ALA A 71 -15.03 12.58 33.84
N ALA A 72 -15.83 11.52 34.03
CA ALA A 72 -16.85 11.10 33.09
C ALA A 72 -18.12 11.91 33.34
N PRO A 73 -18.87 12.27 32.29
CA PRO A 73 -20.31 12.41 32.39
C PRO A 73 -21.04 11.27 31.66
N SER A 74 -22.02 10.73 32.38
CA SER A 74 -23.00 9.75 31.97
C SER A 74 -24.27 10.45 31.46
N ALA A 75 -25.01 9.74 30.58
CA ALA A 75 -26.40 9.97 30.17
C ALA A 75 -26.67 11.21 29.26
N SER A 76 -27.61 11.23 28.30
CA SER A 76 -28.80 10.42 28.04
C SER A 76 -29.08 10.38 26.53
N ALA A 77 -29.56 9.24 26.03
CA ALA A 77 -30.12 9.11 24.69
C ALA A 77 -31.59 9.57 24.68
N PRO A 78 -32.01 10.45 23.75
CA PRO A 78 -33.41 10.57 23.38
C PRO A 78 -33.74 9.57 22.26
N ALA A 79 -34.65 8.65 22.58
CA ALA A 79 -35.39 7.88 21.59
C ALA A 79 -36.32 8.81 20.81
N ALA A 80 -36.06 8.98 19.50
CA ALA A 80 -37.00 9.58 18.57
C ALA A 80 -37.46 8.50 17.58
N LYS A 81 -38.68 8.02 17.81
CA LYS A 81 -39.51 7.38 16.79
C LYS A 81 -39.94 8.50 15.81
N ASN A 82 -39.72 8.33 14.50
CA ASN A 82 -40.76 8.62 13.53
C ASN A 82 -40.42 8.18 12.09
N ALA A 83 -41.43 7.51 11.53
CA ALA A 83 -41.91 7.59 10.15
C ALA A 83 -40.95 7.19 9.03
N ALA A 84 -41.08 5.92 8.65
CA ALA A 84 -40.85 5.45 7.30
C ALA A 84 -41.62 6.31 6.28
N SER A 85 -40.89 7.04 5.44
CA SER A 85 -41.37 7.50 4.14
C SER A 85 -40.64 6.70 3.07
N ALA A 86 -41.39 5.82 2.42
CA ALA A 86 -40.96 5.09 1.24
C ALA A 86 -40.73 6.10 0.10
N ALA A 87 -39.47 6.40 -0.18
CA ALA A 87 -39.06 7.08 -1.41
C ALA A 87 -38.94 6.05 -2.55
N PRO A 88 -39.29 6.42 -3.78
CA PRO A 88 -39.37 5.49 -4.90
C PRO A 88 -38.00 4.90 -5.24
N SER A 89 -37.97 3.58 -5.43
CA SER A 89 -36.88 2.86 -6.09
C SER A 89 -36.65 3.45 -7.47
N ALA A 90 -35.74 4.42 -7.56
CA ALA A 90 -35.09 4.74 -8.81
C ALA A 90 -34.12 3.60 -9.10
N SER A 91 -34.50 2.71 -10.02
CA SER A 91 -33.59 1.77 -10.67
C SER A 91 -32.40 2.57 -11.19
N ALA A 92 -31.28 2.49 -10.49
CA ALA A 92 -30.02 3.04 -10.98
C ALA A 92 -29.74 2.37 -12.34
N PRO A 93 -29.40 3.14 -13.39
CA PRO A 93 -28.98 2.53 -14.64
C PRO A 93 -27.76 1.63 -14.35
N PRO A 94 -27.61 0.49 -15.03
CA PRO A 94 -26.35 -0.23 -14.99
C PRO A 94 -25.27 0.76 -15.42
N SER A 95 -24.35 1.11 -14.51
CA SER A 95 -23.09 1.77 -14.85
C SER A 95 -22.36 0.84 -15.81
N ALA A 96 -22.63 1.05 -17.08
CA ALA A 96 -22.15 0.22 -18.16
C ALA A 96 -20.63 0.31 -18.14
N SER A 97 -20.02 -0.85 -17.88
CA SER A 97 -18.71 -1.24 -18.37
C SER A 97 -18.68 -1.17 -19.90
N ALA A 98 -18.75 0.04 -20.45
CA ALA A 98 -18.72 0.29 -21.89
C ALA A 98 -17.44 1.06 -22.21
N ASN A 99 -16.36 0.26 -22.20
CA ASN A 99 -15.19 0.30 -23.08
C ASN A 99 -13.96 -0.02 -22.25
N ALA A 100 -13.64 -1.31 -22.18
CA ALA A 100 -12.33 -1.75 -21.71
C ALA A 100 -11.28 -1.34 -22.76
N GLU A 101 -10.90 -0.06 -22.77
CA GLU A 101 -9.85 0.51 -23.64
C GLU A 101 -8.44 0.22 -23.09
N CYS A 102 -8.36 -0.38 -21.91
CA CYS A 102 -7.13 -0.63 -21.19
C CYS A 102 -7.22 -1.91 -20.35
N GLY A 103 -6.06 -2.44 -19.95
CA GLY A 103 -5.95 -3.51 -18.98
C GLY A 103 -5.01 -4.63 -19.44
N THR A 104 -5.55 -5.84 -19.52
CA THR A 104 -4.77 -7.06 -19.81
C THR A 104 -4.24 -7.02 -21.25
N LYS A 105 -3.00 -7.45 -21.47
CA LYS A 105 -2.40 -7.53 -22.83
C LYS A 105 -3.36 -8.23 -23.81
N PRO A 106 -3.49 -7.73 -25.04
CA PRO A 106 -2.67 -6.71 -25.71
C PRO A 106 -3.05 -5.24 -25.40
N LEU A 107 -4.02 -4.99 -24.53
CA LEU A 107 -4.46 -3.62 -24.23
C LEU A 107 -3.40 -2.83 -23.42
N PRO A 108 -3.35 -1.49 -23.58
CA PRO A 108 -2.44 -0.64 -22.80
C PRO A 108 -2.78 -0.67 -21.30
N ASP A 109 -1.81 -0.30 -20.45
CA ASP A 109 -2.08 -0.10 -19.02
C ASP A 109 -3.19 0.94 -18.82
N CYS A 110 -4.07 0.70 -17.86
CA CYS A 110 -5.11 1.68 -17.50
C CYS A 110 -4.51 2.98 -16.95
N PRO A 111 -5.16 4.14 -17.12
CA PRO A 111 -4.54 5.44 -16.82
C PRO A 111 -3.90 5.51 -15.43
N LEU A 112 -4.62 5.08 -14.38
CA LEU A 112 -4.08 5.03 -13.03
C LEU A 112 -2.94 4.01 -12.88
N GLN A 113 -3.06 2.83 -13.48
CA GLN A 113 -2.01 1.80 -13.45
C GLN A 113 -0.73 2.28 -14.14
N ALA A 114 -0.85 2.93 -15.30
CA ALA A 114 0.26 3.52 -16.04
C ALA A 114 0.95 4.58 -15.19
N TRP A 115 0.18 5.47 -14.57
CA TRP A 115 0.71 6.51 -13.69
C TRP A 115 1.44 5.92 -12.47
N MET A 116 0.87 4.93 -11.79
CA MET A 116 1.52 4.27 -10.65
C MET A 116 2.83 3.63 -11.07
N LYS A 117 2.84 2.85 -12.15
CA LYS A 117 4.07 2.22 -12.68
C LYS A 117 5.15 3.24 -13.01
N ALA A 118 4.79 4.41 -13.51
CA ALA A 118 5.75 5.46 -13.87
C ALA A 118 6.24 6.28 -12.67
N ASN A 119 5.42 6.47 -11.63
CA ASN A 119 5.72 7.43 -10.56
C ASN A 119 6.02 6.79 -9.19
N THR A 120 5.52 5.59 -8.90
CA THR A 120 5.75 4.94 -7.60
C THR A 120 6.73 3.77 -7.69
N ASN A 121 6.79 3.04 -8.81
CA ASN A 121 7.75 1.93 -8.95
C ASN A 121 9.22 2.39 -8.97
N PRO A 122 9.63 3.43 -9.74
CA PRO A 122 11.02 3.87 -9.74
C PRO A 122 11.56 4.25 -8.35
N PRO A 123 10.87 5.07 -7.54
CA PRO A 123 11.39 5.42 -6.22
C PRO A 123 11.41 4.23 -5.24
N ILE A 124 10.48 3.27 -5.38
CA ILE A 124 10.53 2.02 -4.59
C ILE A 124 11.78 1.21 -4.96
N ALA A 125 12.09 1.08 -6.25
CA ALA A 125 13.25 0.32 -6.73
C ALA A 125 14.58 0.98 -6.34
N ALA A 126 14.64 2.31 -6.37
CA ALA A 126 15.81 3.10 -6.01
C ALA A 126 15.94 3.36 -4.49
N ASN A 127 14.95 2.96 -3.68
CA ASN A 127 14.80 3.39 -2.28
C ASN A 127 14.79 4.92 -2.09
N ASP A 128 14.27 5.65 -3.08
CA ASP A 128 14.10 7.11 -3.04
C ASP A 128 12.79 7.46 -2.32
N LEU A 129 12.87 7.51 -1.00
CA LEU A 129 11.73 7.81 -0.14
C LEU A 129 11.16 9.24 -0.31
N PRO A 130 11.96 10.29 -0.50
CA PRO A 130 11.45 11.62 -0.83
C PRO A 130 10.59 11.65 -2.11
N ALA A 131 11.05 11.00 -3.18
CA ALA A 131 10.27 10.91 -4.42
C ALA A 131 9.02 10.05 -4.24
N LEU A 132 9.11 8.95 -3.49
CA LEU A 132 7.94 8.11 -3.15
C LEU A 132 6.88 8.91 -2.38
N ALA A 133 7.27 9.70 -1.40
CA ALA A 133 6.36 10.55 -0.65
C ALA A 133 5.61 11.54 -1.55
N THR A 134 6.33 12.20 -2.46
CA THR A 134 5.76 13.14 -3.44
C THR A 134 4.76 12.46 -4.37
N ALA A 135 5.05 11.24 -4.81
CA ALA A 135 4.12 10.46 -5.62
C ALA A 135 2.86 10.05 -4.82
N LEU A 136 3.03 9.64 -3.56
CA LEU A 136 1.90 9.27 -2.70
C LEU A 136 1.00 10.47 -2.37
N ASP A 137 1.52 11.68 -2.22
CA ASP A 137 0.68 12.89 -2.08
C ASP A 137 -0.21 13.11 -3.31
N LYS A 138 0.36 12.99 -4.51
CA LYS A 138 -0.41 13.12 -5.77
C LYS A 138 -1.53 12.07 -5.87
N THR A 139 -1.28 10.88 -5.30
CA THR A 139 -2.25 9.77 -5.30
C THR A 139 -3.55 10.13 -4.60
N VAL A 140 -3.51 11.03 -3.62
CA VAL A 140 -4.70 11.53 -2.90
C VAL A 140 -5.76 12.10 -3.85
N GLY A 141 -5.33 12.79 -4.90
CA GLY A 141 -6.23 13.41 -5.90
C GLY A 141 -6.89 12.42 -6.86
N PHE A 142 -6.45 11.16 -6.89
CA PHE A 142 -7.01 10.16 -7.80
C PHE A 142 -8.20 9.40 -7.23
N ALA A 143 -8.57 9.63 -5.97
CA ALA A 143 -9.69 8.97 -5.33
C ALA A 143 -11.01 9.25 -6.09
N PRO A 144 -11.73 8.22 -6.55
CA PRO A 144 -13.12 8.36 -7.00
C PRO A 144 -14.05 8.59 -5.79
N PRO A 145 -15.28 9.09 -6.01
CA PRO A 145 -16.29 9.16 -4.95
C PRO A 145 -16.57 7.77 -4.38
N GLY A 146 -16.70 7.67 -3.05
CA GLY A 146 -16.96 6.38 -2.36
C GLY A 146 -15.71 5.58 -1.96
N TYR A 147 -14.51 6.14 -2.09
CA TYR A 147 -13.23 5.54 -1.66
C TYR A 147 -12.69 6.21 -0.39
N ALA A 148 -13.44 6.09 0.71
CA ALA A 148 -13.27 6.91 1.92
C ALA A 148 -11.86 6.91 2.53
N ASN A 149 -11.15 5.77 2.52
CA ASN A 149 -9.83 5.65 3.15
C ASN A 149 -8.68 5.94 2.19
N TRP A 150 -8.94 6.14 0.89
CA TRP A 150 -7.90 6.29 -0.13
C TRP A 150 -6.92 7.40 0.20
N ALA A 151 -7.45 8.59 0.51
CA ALA A 151 -6.65 9.76 0.85
C ALA A 151 -5.85 9.54 2.13
N SER A 152 -6.43 8.88 3.14
CA SER A 152 -5.72 8.60 4.40
C SER A 152 -4.57 7.63 4.17
N ILE A 153 -4.82 6.48 3.54
CA ILE A 153 -3.80 5.45 3.30
C ILE A 153 -2.65 6.01 2.46
N ALA A 154 -2.95 6.81 1.43
CA ALA A 154 -1.92 7.46 0.62
C ALA A 154 -1.07 8.46 1.44
N LYS A 155 -1.70 9.28 2.30
CA LYS A 155 -0.99 10.20 3.19
C LYS A 155 -0.17 9.47 4.25
N ASP A 156 -0.66 8.37 4.78
CA ASP A 156 0.06 7.55 5.77
C ASP A 156 1.33 6.96 5.13
N GLY A 157 1.22 6.44 3.91
CA GLY A 157 2.37 5.98 3.13
C GLY A 157 3.36 7.12 2.83
N ALA A 158 2.86 8.29 2.46
CA ALA A 158 3.71 9.47 2.21
C ALA A 158 4.43 9.92 3.49
N LYS A 159 3.75 9.92 4.64
CA LYS A 159 4.32 10.24 5.94
C LYS A 159 5.40 9.24 6.33
N ALA A 160 5.15 7.94 6.18
CA ALA A 160 6.12 6.89 6.43
C ALA A 160 7.37 7.05 5.55
N ALA A 161 7.18 7.33 4.26
CA ALA A 161 8.30 7.57 3.35
C ALA A 161 9.14 8.79 3.77
N ARG A 162 8.51 9.92 4.12
CA ARG A 162 9.25 11.09 4.65
C ARG A 162 9.98 10.78 5.96
N ALA A 163 9.48 9.85 6.76
CA ALA A 163 10.12 9.42 8.00
C ALA A 163 11.28 8.42 7.79
N GLY A 164 11.61 8.06 6.55
CA GLY A 164 12.65 7.06 6.28
C GLY A 164 12.16 5.60 6.35
N ASP A 165 10.86 5.37 6.57
CA ASP A 165 10.30 4.03 6.81
C ASP A 165 9.72 3.42 5.52
N MET A 166 10.60 2.76 4.75
CA MET A 166 10.21 2.03 3.54
C MET A 166 9.23 0.88 3.83
N THR A 167 9.31 0.25 5.01
CA THR A 167 8.47 -0.88 5.37
C THR A 167 7.03 -0.42 5.60
N ALA A 168 6.83 0.64 6.37
CA ALA A 168 5.51 1.24 6.58
C ALA A 168 4.95 1.89 5.30
N ALA A 169 5.80 2.49 4.46
CA ALA A 169 5.38 3.00 3.15
C ALA A 169 4.83 1.86 2.26
N LYS A 170 5.55 0.73 2.16
CA LYS A 170 5.09 -0.47 1.43
C LYS A 170 3.85 -1.11 2.05
N ALA A 171 3.71 -1.07 3.37
CA ALA A 171 2.50 -1.53 4.04
C ALA A 171 1.28 -0.74 3.59
N SER A 172 1.39 0.59 3.48
CA SER A 172 0.33 1.45 2.97
C SER A 172 -0.05 1.13 1.52
N CYS A 173 0.92 0.82 0.65
CA CYS A 173 0.66 0.37 -0.71
C CYS A 173 -0.18 -0.92 -0.74
N ARG A 174 0.14 -1.90 0.12
CA ARG A 174 -0.63 -3.15 0.26
C ARG A 174 -2.04 -2.86 0.74
N THR A 175 -2.20 -2.11 1.83
CA THR A 175 -3.52 -1.76 2.38
C THR A 175 -4.41 -1.07 1.34
N CYS A 176 -3.88 -0.14 0.56
CA CYS A 176 -4.63 0.50 -0.53
C CYS A 176 -5.03 -0.50 -1.62
N HIS A 177 -4.10 -1.35 -2.05
CA HIS A 177 -4.38 -2.36 -3.06
C HIS A 177 -5.39 -3.41 -2.59
N ASP A 178 -5.29 -3.89 -1.36
CA ASP A 178 -6.19 -4.90 -0.81
C ASP A 178 -7.62 -4.35 -0.68
N GLN A 179 -7.77 -3.10 -0.25
CA GLN A 179 -9.09 -2.46 -0.12
C GLN A 179 -9.71 -2.10 -1.48
N TYR A 180 -8.92 -1.60 -2.43
CA TYR A 180 -9.47 -0.85 -3.56
C TYR A 180 -9.10 -1.36 -4.94
N LYS A 181 -8.08 -2.20 -5.10
CA LYS A 181 -7.60 -2.61 -6.44
C LYS A 181 -8.70 -3.29 -7.25
N GLN A 182 -9.43 -4.24 -6.65
CA GLN A 182 -10.45 -4.99 -7.39
C GLN A 182 -11.64 -4.10 -7.72
N LYS A 183 -12.21 -3.41 -6.73
CA LYS A 183 -13.30 -2.45 -6.93
C LYS A 183 -12.96 -1.38 -7.98
N TYR A 184 -11.77 -0.79 -7.93
CA TYR A 184 -11.34 0.22 -8.90
C TYR A 184 -11.21 -0.36 -10.31
N LYS A 185 -10.71 -1.59 -10.45
CA LYS A 185 -10.67 -2.27 -11.75
C LYS A 185 -12.06 -2.48 -12.34
N ASP A 186 -13.04 -2.76 -11.50
CA ASP A 186 -14.41 -3.07 -11.93
C ASP A 186 -15.19 -1.79 -12.25
N GLU A 187 -15.01 -0.71 -11.48
CA GLU A 187 -15.81 0.52 -11.60
C GLU A 187 -15.12 1.66 -12.38
N HIS A 188 -13.78 1.68 -12.44
CA HIS A 188 -13.02 2.86 -12.88
C HIS A 188 -11.85 2.56 -13.82
N ARG A 189 -11.87 1.41 -14.51
CA ARG A 189 -10.80 0.97 -15.41
C ARG A 189 -10.37 2.04 -16.43
N ALA A 190 -11.33 2.66 -17.11
CA ALA A 190 -11.10 3.67 -18.14
C ALA A 190 -11.04 5.12 -17.61
N ARG A 191 -11.07 5.34 -16.29
CA ARG A 191 -11.10 6.68 -15.72
C ARG A 191 -9.78 7.41 -16.00
N LYS A 192 -9.88 8.58 -16.64
CA LYS A 192 -8.77 9.53 -16.82
C LYS A 192 -8.41 10.16 -15.46
N ILE A 193 -7.12 10.34 -15.23
CA ILE A 193 -6.54 10.93 -14.02
C ILE A 193 -5.60 12.08 -14.37
#